data_AF-K1P2K2-F1
#
_entry.id   AF-K1P2K2-F1
#
_cell.length_a   1.000
_cell.length_b   1.000
_cell.length_c   1.000
_cell.angle_alpha   90.00
_cell.angle_beta   90.00
_cell.angle_gamma   90.00
#
_symmetry.space_group_name_H-M   'P 1'
#
loop_
_entity.id
_entity.type
_entity.pdbx_description
1 polymer ?
#
loop_
_entity_poly.entity_id
_entity_poly.type
_entity_poly.pdbx_seq_one_letter_code
_entity_poly.pdbx_strand_id
1 'polypeptide(L)'
;MEPDMVIDLIGQAVQKGVQIEGLVADDDTTVMSRVHGICSNIRKMSDKNHIKKNISNSLYNLQKVHKNLSSKVIKYIQKCFNYMISQNQGNPDGIEKGLSALSLHPFGNHIECSEVWCHHKRNPTTSKYSSLHYGKPSMKMKSSSKI
;
A
#
# COMPACT_ATOMS: atom_id res chain seq x y z
N MET A 1 21.02 -2.35 2.71
CA MET A 1 22.04 -2.38 1.63
C MET A 1 23.15 -1.46 2.07
N GLU A 2 24.42 -1.87 1.97
CA GLU A 2 25.54 -1.05 2.41
C GLU A 2 25.61 0.23 1.56
N PRO A 3 25.56 1.44 2.16
CA PRO A 3 25.52 2.70 1.43
C PRO A 3 26.70 2.91 0.47
N ASP A 4 27.89 2.45 0.87
CA ASP A 4 29.12 2.63 0.10
C ASP A 4 29.12 1.82 -1.21
N MET A 5 28.52 0.62 -1.19
CA MET A 5 28.37 -0.19 -2.40
C MET A 5 27.44 0.45 -3.43
N VAL A 6 26.35 1.09 -2.97
CA VAL A 6 25.40 1.77 -3.86
C VAL A 6 26.04 2.97 -4.55
N ILE A 7 26.82 3.72 -3.78
CA ILE A 7 27.55 4.89 -4.25
C ILE A 7 28.58 4.50 -5.31
N ASP A 8 29.37 3.48 -5.05
CA ASP A 8 30.39 3.02 -5.98
C ASP A 8 29.77 2.53 -7.29
N LEU A 9 28.68 1.76 -7.20
CA LEU A 9 27.98 1.24 -8.38
C LEU A 9 27.34 2.35 -9.24
N ILE A 10 26.72 3.35 -8.59
CA ILE A 10 26.16 4.52 -9.29
C ILE A 10 27.28 5.38 -9.89
N GLY A 11 28.37 5.59 -9.15
CA GLY A 11 29.53 6.34 -9.63
C GLY A 11 30.15 5.72 -10.88
N GLN A 12 30.36 4.40 -10.88
CA GLN A 12 30.86 3.67 -12.04
C GLN A 12 29.93 3.76 -13.26
N ALA A 13 28.61 3.69 -13.03
CA ALA A 13 27.62 3.82 -14.11
C ALA A 13 27.62 5.22 -14.73
N VAL A 14 27.68 6.27 -13.89
CA VAL A 14 27.78 7.67 -14.34
C VAL A 14 29.08 7.90 -15.12
N GLN A 15 30.22 7.38 -14.63
CA GLN A 15 31.51 7.47 -15.34
C GLN A 15 31.48 6.80 -16.72
N LYS A 16 30.67 5.74 -16.88
CA LYS A 16 30.46 5.06 -18.17
C LYS A 16 29.41 5.77 -19.06
N GLY A 17 28.89 6.93 -18.64
CA GLY A 17 27.91 7.70 -19.40
C GLY A 17 26.48 7.16 -19.30
N VAL A 18 26.18 6.27 -18.36
CA VAL A 18 24.82 5.73 -18.17
C VAL A 18 23.96 6.76 -17.45
N GLN A 19 22.81 7.10 -18.03
CA GLN A 19 21.81 7.94 -17.36
C GLN A 19 20.93 7.09 -16.45
N ILE A 20 20.91 7.44 -15.17
CA ILE A 20 20.09 6.76 -14.15
C ILE A 20 18.93 7.68 -13.78
N GLU A 21 17.72 7.29 -14.13
CA GLU A 21 16.52 8.09 -13.87
C GLU A 21 15.90 7.81 -12.49
N GLY A 22 16.14 6.63 -11.92
CA GLY A 22 15.51 6.24 -10.67
C GLY A 22 16.24 5.16 -9.90
N LEU A 23 16.14 5.25 -8.58
CA LEU A 23 16.62 4.25 -7.62
C LEU A 23 15.43 3.70 -6.85
N VAL A 24 15.20 2.39 -6.95
CA VAL A 24 14.24 1.67 -6.10
C VAL A 24 14.99 1.16 -4.88
N ALA A 25 14.66 1.68 -3.71
CA ALA A 25 15.31 1.32 -2.46
C ALA A 25 14.33 1.41 -1.28
N ASP A 26 14.75 0.87 -0.14
CA ASP A 26 14.04 1.04 1.13
C ASP A 26 13.94 2.54 1.51
N ASP A 27 13.03 2.87 2.42
CA ASP A 27 12.77 4.25 2.85
C ASP A 27 13.89 4.86 3.73
N ASP A 28 15.11 4.32 3.69
CA ASP A 28 16.29 4.91 4.31
C ASP A 28 16.71 6.19 3.56
N THR A 29 16.84 7.29 4.30
CA THR A 29 17.17 8.62 3.78
C THR A 29 18.69 8.82 3.62
N THR A 30 19.51 8.02 4.31
CA THR A 30 20.97 8.20 4.35
C THR A 30 21.65 7.89 3.02
N VAL A 31 21.23 6.80 2.36
CA VAL A 31 21.74 6.39 1.04
C VAL A 31 21.40 7.44 -0.02
N MET A 32 20.16 7.94 -0.02
CA MET A 32 19.71 8.92 -1.01
C MET A 32 20.45 10.25 -0.93
N SER A 33 20.78 10.70 0.28
CA SER A 33 21.56 11.92 0.48
C SER A 33 22.94 11.81 -0.14
N ARG A 34 23.59 10.64 0.00
CA ARG A 34 24.93 10.41 -0.57
C ARG A 34 24.88 10.23 -2.08
N VAL A 35 23.85 9.55 -2.59
CA VAL A 35 23.64 9.37 -4.03
C VAL A 35 23.41 10.71 -4.75
N HIS A 36 22.67 11.65 -4.15
CA HIS A 36 22.48 13.00 -4.73
C HIS A 36 23.79 13.81 -4.87
N GLY A 37 24.83 13.48 -4.09
CA GLY A 37 26.14 14.10 -4.25
C GLY A 37 26.86 13.70 -5.56
N ILE A 38 26.45 12.60 -6.19
CA ILE A 38 27.09 12.03 -7.38
C ILE A 38 26.15 12.09 -8.60
N CYS A 39 24.85 11.96 -8.36
CA CYS A 39 23.82 12.03 -9.38
C CYS A 39 22.60 12.79 -8.84
N SER A 40 22.50 14.08 -9.15
CA SER A 40 21.47 14.97 -8.59
C SER A 40 20.07 14.76 -9.17
N ASN A 41 19.95 14.14 -10.35
CA ASN A 41 18.68 13.99 -11.07
C ASN A 41 17.95 12.67 -10.78
N ILE A 42 18.48 11.84 -9.89
CA ILE A 42 17.95 10.51 -9.63
C ILE A 42 16.71 10.54 -8.73
N ARG A 43 15.61 9.96 -9.20
CA ARG A 43 14.37 9.89 -8.42
C ARG A 43 14.39 8.69 -7.47
N LYS A 44 14.13 8.92 -6.17
CA LYS A 44 13.82 7.82 -5.23
C LYS A 44 12.45 7.24 -5.54
N MET A 45 12.36 5.92 -5.64
CA MET A 45 11.10 5.20 -5.67
C MET A 45 11.05 4.25 -4.47
N SER A 46 10.00 4.33 -3.66
CA SER A 46 9.82 3.41 -2.53
C SER A 46 9.58 1.99 -3.04
N ASP A 47 10.23 1.02 -2.39
CA ASP A 47 10.00 -0.39 -2.70
C ASP A 47 8.58 -0.84 -2.29
N LYS A 48 7.82 -1.28 -3.29
CA LYS A 48 6.46 -1.82 -3.08
C LYS A 48 6.47 -3.00 -2.12
N ASN A 49 7.50 -3.85 -2.13
CA ASN A 49 7.55 -5.02 -1.25
C ASN A 49 7.78 -4.59 0.20
N HIS A 50 8.65 -3.61 0.42
CA HIS A 50 8.87 -3.00 1.72
C HIS A 50 7.59 -2.41 2.32
N ILE A 51 6.85 -1.60 1.55
CA ILE A 51 5.57 -1.01 2.01
C ILE A 51 4.55 -2.11 2.38
N LYS A 52 4.43 -3.14 1.54
CA LYS A 52 3.54 -4.29 1.83
C LYS A 52 3.93 -5.01 3.10
N LYS A 53 5.23 -5.23 3.32
CA LYS A 53 5.76 -5.89 4.52
C LYS A 53 5.46 -5.07 5.77
N ASN A 54 5.63 -3.75 5.71
CA ASN A 54 5.35 -2.86 6.84
C ASN A 54 3.89 -2.91 7.27
N ILE A 55 2.95 -2.80 6.33
CA ILE A 55 1.52 -2.94 6.64
C ILE A 55 1.17 -4.33 7.17
N SER A 56 1.76 -5.37 6.58
CA SER A 56 1.57 -6.75 7.04
C SER A 56 1.99 -6.91 8.49
N ASN A 57 3.19 -6.43 8.84
CA ASN A 57 3.72 -6.50 10.20
C ASN A 57 2.84 -5.71 11.17
N SER A 58 2.40 -4.51 10.80
CA SER A 58 1.48 -3.70 11.61
C SER A 58 0.15 -4.42 11.86
N LEU A 59 -0.43 -5.06 10.85
CA LEU A 59 -1.68 -5.82 11.00
C LEU A 59 -1.51 -7.06 11.91
N TYR A 60 -0.42 -7.81 11.76
CA TYR A 60 -0.14 -8.95 12.64
C TYR A 60 0.22 -8.52 14.08
N ASN A 61 0.84 -7.35 14.26
CA ASN A 61 1.05 -6.79 15.59
C ASN A 61 -0.29 -6.36 16.23
N LEU A 62 -1.19 -5.73 15.46
CA LEU A 62 -2.54 -5.39 15.91
C LEU A 62 -3.36 -6.63 16.31
N GLN A 63 -3.19 -7.75 15.61
CA GLN A 63 -3.87 -9.01 15.94
C GLN A 63 -3.54 -9.51 17.35
N LYS A 64 -2.34 -9.23 17.87
CA LYS A 64 -1.94 -9.60 19.24
C LYS A 64 -2.84 -8.92 20.29
N VAL A 65 -3.29 -7.71 19.99
CA VAL A 65 -4.18 -6.91 20.85
C VAL A 65 -5.66 -7.19 20.53
N HIS A 66 -6.00 -7.32 19.25
CA HIS A 66 -7.37 -7.51 18.76
C HIS A 66 -7.54 -8.87 18.09
N LYS A 67 -7.91 -9.90 18.86
CA LYS A 67 -8.08 -11.28 18.32
C LYS A 67 -9.18 -11.43 17.26
N ASN A 68 -10.10 -10.47 17.17
CA ASN A 68 -11.11 -10.40 16.11
C ASN A 68 -10.50 -10.17 14.71
N LEU A 69 -9.27 -9.63 14.66
CA LEU A 69 -8.50 -9.49 13.43
C LEU A 69 -7.90 -10.85 13.05
N SER A 70 -8.72 -11.72 12.47
CA SER A 70 -8.26 -13.04 12.01
C SER A 70 -7.26 -12.92 10.85
N SER A 71 -6.39 -13.92 10.67
CA SER A 71 -5.43 -13.96 9.57
C SER A 71 -6.10 -13.90 8.19
N LYS A 72 -7.35 -14.35 8.08
CA LYS A 72 -8.15 -14.23 6.84
C LYS A 72 -8.54 -12.79 6.55
N VAL A 73 -8.92 -12.02 7.58
CA VAL A 73 -9.21 -10.58 7.46
C VAL A 73 -7.95 -9.80 7.10
N ILE A 74 -6.81 -10.12 7.73
CA ILE A 74 -5.51 -9.51 7.40
C ILE A 74 -5.17 -9.72 5.93
N LYS A 75 -5.25 -10.96 5.43
CA LYS A 75 -5.00 -11.29 4.02
C LYS A 75 -5.93 -10.52 3.07
N TYR A 76 -7.18 -10.32 3.46
CA TYR A 76 -8.14 -9.55 2.67
C TYR A 76 -7.78 -8.05 2.63
N ILE A 77 -7.43 -7.45 3.78
CA ILE A 77 -6.97 -6.06 3.85
C ILE A 77 -5.71 -5.87 3.00
N GLN A 78 -4.73 -6.78 3.10
CA GLN A 78 -3.52 -6.76 2.28
C GLN A 78 -3.84 -6.82 0.78
N LYS A 79 -4.78 -7.67 0.37
CA LYS A 79 -5.24 -7.77 -1.03
C LYS A 79 -5.84 -6.45 -1.51
N CYS A 80 -6.72 -5.84 -0.71
CA CYS A 80 -7.33 -4.55 -1.03
C CYS A 80 -6.27 -3.43 -1.14
N PHE A 81 -5.35 -3.37 -0.18
CA PHE A 81 -4.23 -2.43 -0.19
C PHE A 81 -3.37 -2.58 -1.46
N ASN A 82 -3.04 -3.82 -1.84
CA ASN A 82 -2.24 -4.10 -3.04
C ASN A 82 -2.92 -3.63 -4.32
N TYR A 83 -4.23 -3.81 -4.46
CA TYR A 83 -4.97 -3.31 -5.60
C TYR A 83 -5.00 -1.78 -5.63
N MET A 84 -5.27 -1.15 -4.48
CA MET A 84 -5.29 0.30 -4.35
C MET A 84 -3.95 0.93 -4.77
N ILE A 85 -2.82 0.41 -4.27
CA ILE A 85 -1.49 0.92 -4.63
C ILE A 85 -1.17 0.68 -6.11
N SER A 86 -1.50 -0.50 -6.64
CA SER A 86 -1.16 -0.84 -8.02
C SER A 86 -1.92 0.02 -9.04
N GLN A 87 -3.15 0.43 -8.72
CA GLN A 87 -3.99 1.20 -9.61
C GLN A 87 -3.85 2.73 -9.45
N ASN A 88 -3.29 3.19 -8.32
CA ASN A 88 -3.03 4.62 -8.08
C ASN A 88 -1.52 4.94 -8.16
N GLN A 89 -0.74 4.14 -8.89
CA GLN A 89 0.70 4.39 -9.05
C GLN A 89 0.93 5.76 -9.70
N GLY A 90 1.70 6.62 -9.03
CA GLY A 90 1.96 7.99 -9.48
C GLY A 90 0.82 8.98 -9.22
N ASN A 91 -0.24 8.57 -8.51
CA ASN A 91 -1.37 9.42 -8.15
C ASN A 91 -1.52 9.50 -6.61
N PRO A 92 -0.85 10.46 -5.94
CA PRO A 92 -0.92 10.62 -4.48
C PRO A 92 -2.35 10.82 -3.97
N ASP A 93 -3.15 11.65 -4.62
CA ASP A 93 -4.54 11.93 -4.23
C ASP A 93 -5.42 10.66 -4.31
N GLY A 94 -5.16 9.83 -5.32
CA GLY A 94 -5.81 8.54 -5.49
C GLY A 94 -5.45 7.55 -4.38
N ILE A 95 -4.19 7.57 -3.92
CA ILE A 95 -3.73 6.78 -2.78
C ILE A 95 -4.38 7.25 -1.48
N GLU A 96 -4.43 8.57 -1.23
CA GLU A 96 -5.06 9.14 -0.03
C GLU A 96 -6.54 8.74 0.07
N LYS A 97 -7.32 8.97 -0.99
CA LYS A 97 -8.73 8.52 -1.07
C LYS A 97 -8.85 7.01 -0.92
N GLY A 98 -7.93 6.26 -1.53
CA GLY A 98 -7.85 4.81 -1.42
C GLY A 98 -7.62 4.31 0.02
N LEU A 99 -6.81 5.00 0.81
CA LEU A 99 -6.55 4.68 2.22
C LEU A 99 -7.78 4.95 3.10
N SER A 100 -8.46 6.08 2.90
CA SER A 100 -9.75 6.36 3.57
C SER A 100 -10.77 5.26 3.28
N ALA A 101 -10.89 4.87 2.01
CA ALA A 101 -11.77 3.78 1.59
C ALA A 101 -11.36 2.42 2.16
N LEU A 102 -10.07 2.12 2.28
CA LEU A 102 -9.56 0.87 2.83
C LEU A 102 -9.94 0.68 4.31
N SER A 103 -10.13 1.76 5.06
CA SER A 103 -10.58 1.70 6.45
C SER A 103 -12.04 1.25 6.59
N LEU A 104 -12.87 1.48 5.56
CA LEU A 104 -14.31 1.22 5.56
C LEU A 104 -14.69 -0.04 4.76
N HIS A 105 -13.97 -0.31 3.67
CA HIS A 105 -14.26 -1.37 2.71
C HIS A 105 -14.34 -2.78 3.34
N PRO A 106 -13.44 -3.19 4.27
CA PRO A 106 -13.52 -4.50 4.92
C PRO A 106 -14.77 -4.73 5.77
N PHE A 107 -15.44 -3.64 6.16
CA PHE A 107 -16.68 -3.61 6.92
C PHE A 107 -17.90 -3.41 6.01
N GLY A 108 -17.72 -3.50 4.68
CA GLY A 108 -18.77 -3.37 3.68
C GLY A 108 -19.30 -1.96 3.48
N ASN A 109 -18.68 -0.95 4.09
CA ASN A 109 -18.97 0.43 3.79
C ASN A 109 -18.12 0.87 2.59
N HIS A 110 -18.81 1.11 1.48
CA HIS A 110 -18.19 1.46 0.20
C HIS A 110 -18.37 2.94 -0.17
N ILE A 111 -18.80 3.81 0.74
CA ILE A 111 -19.07 5.23 0.44
C ILE A 111 -17.87 5.88 -0.23
N GLU A 112 -16.70 5.76 0.41
CA GLU A 112 -15.42 6.32 -0.05
C GLU A 112 -14.72 5.48 -1.13
N CYS A 113 -15.24 4.30 -1.46
CA CYS A 113 -14.61 3.44 -2.46
C CYS A 113 -14.69 4.07 -3.86
N SER A 114 -13.58 4.03 -4.59
CA SER A 114 -13.57 4.31 -6.01
C SER A 114 -13.95 3.05 -6.81
N GLU A 115 -14.55 3.26 -7.99
CA GLU A 115 -14.80 2.18 -8.94
C GLU A 115 -13.52 1.53 -9.44
N VAL A 116 -12.36 2.17 -9.25
CA VAL A 116 -11.07 1.70 -9.77
C VAL A 116 -10.65 0.39 -9.11
N TRP A 117 -10.82 0.26 -7.79
CA TRP A 117 -10.40 -0.94 -7.05
C TRP A 117 -11.54 -1.69 -6.36
N CYS A 118 -12.70 -1.05 -6.15
CA CYS A 118 -13.84 -1.67 -5.50
C CYS A 118 -14.74 -2.40 -6.50
N HIS A 119 -14.69 -3.73 -6.49
CA HIS A 119 -15.58 -4.56 -7.32
C HIS A 119 -17.06 -4.35 -7.00
N HIS A 120 -17.40 -4.02 -5.75
CA HIS A 120 -18.78 -3.78 -5.34
C HIS A 120 -19.39 -2.54 -5.99
N LYS A 121 -18.61 -1.45 -6.18
CA LYS A 121 -19.10 -0.27 -6.92
C LYS A 121 -19.27 -0.53 -8.41
N ARG A 122 -18.40 -1.35 -9.02
CA ARG A 122 -18.52 -1.72 -10.44
C ARG A 122 -19.74 -2.59 -10.72
N ASN A 123 -19.99 -3.57 -9.85
CA ASN A 123 -21.08 -4.53 -10.02
C ASN A 123 -21.79 -4.78 -8.68
N PRO A 124 -22.71 -3.89 -8.28
CA PRO A 124 -23.42 -4.00 -7.01
C PRO A 124 -24.30 -5.27 -6.92
N THR A 125 -24.72 -5.82 -8.07
CA THR A 125 -25.64 -6.97 -8.16
C THR A 125 -24.95 -8.35 -8.10
N THR A 126 -23.64 -8.44 -8.36
CA THR A 126 -22.89 -9.73 -8.42
C THR A 126 -21.78 -9.86 -7.37
N SER A 127 -21.53 -8.80 -6.59
CA SER A 127 -20.49 -8.75 -5.57
C SER A 127 -20.79 -9.68 -4.36
N LYS A 128 -20.48 -10.97 -4.49
CA LYS A 128 -20.32 -11.85 -3.32
C LYS A 128 -18.99 -11.50 -2.63
N TYR A 129 -19.01 -11.21 -1.33
CA TYR A 129 -17.78 -10.95 -0.54
C TYR A 129 -16.99 -12.26 -0.32
N SER A 130 -16.53 -12.89 -1.40
CA SER A 130 -15.92 -14.24 -1.42
C SER A 130 -14.74 -14.41 -0.47
N SER A 131 -14.11 -13.31 -0.06
CA SER A 131 -12.94 -13.29 0.82
C SER A 131 -13.27 -13.08 2.31
N LEU A 132 -14.50 -12.69 2.65
CA LEU A 132 -14.97 -12.50 4.04
C LEU A 132 -15.73 -13.75 4.54
N HIS A 133 -15.74 -13.99 5.85
CA HIS A 133 -16.53 -15.09 6.41
C HIS A 133 -18.01 -14.90 6.04
N TYR A 134 -18.63 -15.96 5.49
CA TYR A 134 -20.02 -16.01 5.03
C TYR A 134 -20.41 -15.11 3.85
N GLY A 135 -19.45 -14.52 3.13
CA GLY A 135 -19.82 -13.67 1.99
C GLY A 135 -20.55 -12.39 2.40
N LYS A 136 -20.37 -11.94 3.65
CA LYS A 136 -21.01 -10.75 4.24
C LYS A 136 -19.97 -9.80 4.83
N PRO A 137 -20.28 -8.49 4.89
CA PRO A 137 -19.47 -7.52 5.61
C PRO A 137 -19.21 -7.93 7.06
N SER A 138 -17.98 -7.72 7.53
CA SER A 138 -17.62 -7.86 8.93
C SER A 138 -18.35 -6.76 9.72
N MET A 139 -19.44 -7.10 10.38
CA MET A 139 -20.26 -6.21 11.23
C MET A 139 -21.15 -5.20 10.48
N LYS A 140 -22.47 -5.29 10.71
CA LYS A 140 -23.37 -4.16 10.49
C LYS A 140 -22.93 -3.05 11.45
N MET A 141 -22.52 -1.89 10.96
CA MET A 141 -22.52 -0.69 11.79
C MET A 141 -23.93 -0.56 12.35
N LYS A 142 -24.10 -0.70 13.67
CA LYS A 142 -25.36 -0.35 14.31
C LYS A 142 -25.55 1.13 14.03
N SER A 143 -26.61 1.47 13.31
CA SER A 143 -27.10 2.84 13.22
C SER A 143 -27.26 3.35 14.64
N SER A 144 -26.42 4.31 15.04
CA SER A 144 -26.70 5.14 16.20
C SER A 144 -27.90 6.01 15.84
N SER A 145 -29.09 5.45 15.96
CA SER A 145 -30.31 6.23 16.14
C SER A 145 -30.25 6.81 17.55
N LYS A 146 -29.70 8.01 17.66
CA LYS A 146 -30.05 8.93 18.74
C LYS A 146 -31.30 9.67 18.30
N ILE A 147 -32.42 9.37 18.94
CA ILE A 147 -33.46 10.35 19.30
C ILE A 147 -33.67 10.13 20.79
#